data_AF-A0A7C2QLT7-F1
#
_entry.id   AF-A0A7C2QLT7-F1
#
_cell.length_a   1.000
_cell.length_b   1.000
_cell.length_c   1.000
_cell.angle_alpha   90.00
_cell.angle_beta   90.00
_cell.angle_gamma   90.00
#
_symmetry.space_group_name_H-M   'P 1'
#
loop_
_entity.id
_entity.type
_entity.pdbx_description
1 polymer ?
#
loop_
_entity_poly.entity_id
_entity_poly.type
_entity_poly.pdbx_seq_one_letter_code
_entity_poly.pdbx_strand_id
1 'polypeptide(L)'
;MPRRYRGWRLALTLKGWVLVKDGEVIMDAERIRDVVTVCPKCGRRATSFYVTTNGYVYAWHPAGHSRKHQWCVGPKSDFLLSLLSDVKRQVTEEERNLVARVFLKGEKVGEREVERAKRALAKILGL
;
A
#
# COMPACT_ATOMS: atom_id res chain seq x y z
N MET A 1 -8.78 14.77 0.55
CA MET A 1 -10.00 14.08 0.06
C MET A 1 -9.66 12.67 -0.39
N PRO A 2 -10.42 11.64 0.01
CA PRO A 2 -10.26 10.28 -0.51
C PRO A 2 -10.40 10.30 -2.03
N ARG A 3 -9.46 9.68 -2.75
CA ARG A 3 -9.53 9.64 -4.22
C ARG A 3 -10.64 8.68 -4.65
N ARG A 4 -11.28 8.97 -5.79
CA ARG A 4 -12.14 7.99 -6.47
C ARG A 4 -11.27 6.82 -6.94
N TYR A 5 -11.68 5.59 -6.63
CA TYR A 5 -11.03 4.36 -7.09
C TYR A 5 -11.67 3.92 -8.39
N ARG A 6 -11.18 4.40 -9.53
CA ARG A 6 -11.74 4.06 -10.86
C ARG A 6 -13.28 4.25 -10.93
N GLY A 7 -13.74 5.37 -10.38
CA GLY A 7 -15.17 5.72 -10.30
C GLY A 7 -15.84 5.41 -8.96
N TRP A 8 -15.28 4.50 -8.16
CA TRP A 8 -15.82 4.19 -6.84
C TRP A 8 -15.47 5.26 -5.80
N ARG A 9 -16.45 5.63 -4.98
CA ARG A 9 -16.28 6.50 -3.82
C ARG A 9 -16.47 5.68 -2.55
N LEU A 10 -15.43 5.64 -1.72
CA LEU A 10 -15.54 5.12 -0.37
C LEU A 10 -16.18 6.17 0.54
N ALA A 11 -17.21 5.78 1.28
CA ALA A 11 -17.96 6.64 2.18
C ALA A 11 -18.26 5.92 3.50
N LEU A 12 -18.35 6.69 4.58
CA LEU A 12 -18.83 6.21 5.88
C LEU A 12 -20.31 6.59 6.02
N THR A 13 -21.14 5.60 6.35
CA THR A 13 -22.59 5.77 6.58
C THR A 13 -22.94 5.30 7.99
N LEU A 14 -24.21 5.48 8.39
CA LEU A 14 -24.74 4.93 9.65
C LEU A 14 -24.62 3.40 9.75
N LYS A 15 -24.58 2.70 8.61
CA LYS A 15 -24.43 1.24 8.54
C LYS A 15 -22.98 0.79 8.37
N GLY A 16 -22.02 1.72 8.42
CA GLY A 16 -20.60 1.46 8.21
C GLY A 16 -20.09 1.92 6.85
N TRP A 17 -18.92 1.39 6.47
CA TRP A 17 -18.20 1.76 5.26
C TRP A 17 -18.84 1.14 4.01
N VAL A 18 -18.96 1.96 2.96
CA VAL A 18 -19.56 1.54 1.68
C VAL A 18 -18.76 2.09 0.50
N LEU A 19 -18.77 1.36 -0.61
CA LEU A 19 -18.37 1.88 -1.91
C LEU A 19 -19.59 2.24 -2.73
N VAL A 20 -19.56 3.42 -3.34
CA VAL A 20 -20.63 3.93 -4.20
C VAL A 20 -20.09 4.23 -5.59
N LYS A 21 -20.79 3.76 -6.62
CA LYS A 21 -20.50 4.09 -8.03
C LYS A 21 -21.79 3.99 -8.84
N ASP A 22 -22.18 5.06 -9.53
CA ASP A 22 -23.28 5.05 -10.51
C ASP A 22 -24.60 4.43 -9.98
N GLY A 23 -24.92 4.66 -8.70
CA GLY A 23 -26.10 4.10 -8.02
C GLY A 23 -25.90 2.71 -7.39
N GLU A 24 -24.81 2.02 -7.70
CA GLU A 24 -24.41 0.78 -7.05
C GLU A 24 -23.78 1.06 -5.67
N VAL A 25 -24.17 0.25 -4.68
CA VAL A 25 -23.64 0.32 -3.30
C VAL A 25 -23.09 -1.06 -2.91
N ILE A 26 -21.83 -1.10 -2.52
CA ILE A 26 -21.17 -2.29 -1.98
C ILE A 26 -20.86 -2.06 -0.50
N MET A 27 -21.35 -2.95 0.36
CA MET A 27 -21.06 -2.99 1.79
C MET A 27 -20.15 -4.16 2.19
N ASP A 28 -19.96 -5.12 1.27
CA ASP A 28 -19.15 -6.31 1.53
C ASP A 28 -17.67 -5.95 1.71
N ALA A 29 -17.10 -6.35 2.86
CA ALA A 29 -15.76 -5.97 3.26
C ALA A 29 -14.69 -6.49 2.28
N GLU A 30 -14.86 -7.69 1.74
CA GLU A 30 -13.89 -8.28 0.80
C GLU A 30 -13.89 -7.53 -0.54
N ARG A 31 -15.08 -7.22 -1.08
CA ARG A 31 -15.21 -6.36 -2.26
C ARG A 31 -14.68 -4.96 -2.01
N ILE A 32 -14.92 -4.38 -0.83
CA ILE A 32 -14.34 -3.09 -0.48
C ILE A 32 -12.81 -3.17 -0.51
N ARG A 33 -12.21 -4.20 0.12
CA ARG A 33 -10.77 -4.46 0.09
C ARG A 33 -10.25 -4.53 -1.34
N ASP A 34 -10.88 -5.30 -2.21
CA ASP A 34 -10.42 -5.50 -3.59
C ASP A 34 -10.43 -4.22 -4.42
N VAL A 35 -11.31 -3.28 -4.12
CA VAL A 35 -11.30 -1.97 -4.78
C VAL A 35 -10.28 -1.03 -4.15
N VAL A 36 -10.24 -0.91 -2.82
CA VAL A 36 -9.40 0.11 -2.15
C VAL A 36 -7.92 -0.22 -2.16
N THR A 37 -7.57 -1.51 -2.27
CA THR A 37 -6.18 -1.99 -2.39
C THR A 37 -5.62 -1.88 -3.81
N VAL A 38 -6.43 -1.47 -4.80
CA VAL A 38 -5.99 -1.33 -6.19
C VAL A 38 -5.67 0.13 -6.51
N CYS A 39 -4.51 0.35 -7.13
CA CYS A 39 -4.07 1.67 -7.54
C CYS A 39 -5.07 2.28 -8.54
N PRO A 40 -5.65 3.46 -8.23
CA PRO A 40 -6.58 4.12 -9.14
C PRO A 40 -5.92 4.58 -10.45
N LYS A 41 -4.59 4.70 -10.48
CA LYS A 41 -3.83 5.19 -11.63
C LYS A 41 -3.43 4.09 -12.61
N CYS A 42 -3.02 2.92 -12.12
CA CYS A 42 -2.47 1.86 -13.00
C CYS A 42 -2.99 0.45 -12.71
N GLY A 43 -3.95 0.28 -11.80
CA GLY A 43 -4.59 -1.01 -11.53
C GLY A 43 -3.76 -2.05 -10.78
N ARG A 44 -2.51 -1.76 -10.41
CA ARG A 44 -1.68 -2.65 -9.58
C ARG A 44 -2.16 -2.66 -8.13
N ARG A 45 -2.08 -3.80 -7.45
CA ARG A 45 -2.37 -3.89 -6.01
C ARG A 45 -1.31 -3.15 -5.19
N ALA A 46 -1.74 -2.62 -4.05
CA ALA A 46 -0.86 -2.05 -3.04
C ALA A 46 0.12 -3.10 -2.52
N THR A 47 1.34 -2.65 -2.23
CA THR A 47 2.40 -3.48 -1.64
C THR A 47 2.69 -3.10 -0.19
N SER A 48 2.10 -2.01 0.30
CA SER A 48 2.11 -1.61 1.70
C SER A 48 1.12 -0.46 1.88
N PHE A 49 0.81 -0.16 3.13
CA PHE A 49 0.15 1.07 3.53
C PHE A 49 0.91 1.76 4.67
N TYR A 50 0.57 3.02 4.94
CA TYR A 50 1.02 3.76 6.11
C TYR A 50 -0.09 4.71 6.58
N VAL A 51 0.00 5.14 7.84
CA VAL A 51 -0.88 6.15 8.42
C VAL A 51 -0.08 7.43 8.60
N THR A 52 -0.61 8.54 8.10
CA THR A 52 0.00 9.87 8.25
C THR A 52 -0.28 10.45 9.64
N THR A 53 0.50 11.46 10.04
CA THR A 53 0.32 12.16 11.33
C THR A 53 -1.04 12.82 11.47
N ASN A 54 -1.64 13.29 10.38
CA ASN A 54 -3.00 13.82 10.35
C ASN A 54 -4.10 12.74 10.28
N GLY A 55 -3.75 11.47 10.54
CA GLY A 55 -4.72 10.39 10.70
C GLY A 55 -5.33 9.88 9.41
N TYR A 56 -4.63 9.95 8.27
CA TYR A 56 -5.10 9.37 7.01
C TYR A 56 -4.31 8.12 6.64
N VAL A 57 -5.01 7.14 6.09
CA VAL A 57 -4.44 5.90 5.59
C VAL A 57 -4.07 6.07 4.13
N TYR A 58 -2.83 5.75 3.77
CA TYR A 58 -2.36 5.75 2.39
C TYR A 58 -1.88 4.36 2.01
N ALA A 59 -2.40 3.84 0.89
CA ALA A 59 -1.87 2.66 0.24
C ALA A 59 -0.87 3.09 -0.85
N TRP A 60 0.14 2.26 -1.10
CA TRP A 60 1.13 2.55 -2.13
C TRP A 60 1.72 1.29 -2.77
N HIS A 61 2.30 1.47 -3.95
CA HIS A 61 3.13 0.46 -4.61
C HIS A 61 4.26 1.12 -5.45
N PRO A 62 5.30 0.38 -5.83
CA PRO A 62 6.37 0.85 -6.71
C PRO A 62 5.86 1.08 -8.13
N ALA A 63 6.29 2.17 -8.76
CA ALA A 63 5.83 2.61 -10.07
C ALA A 63 7.01 2.82 -11.04
N GLY A 64 7.95 1.86 -11.10
CA GLY A 64 9.15 1.91 -11.96
C GLY A 64 10.04 3.15 -11.75
N HIS A 65 11.26 3.16 -12.31
CA HIS A 65 12.14 4.35 -12.32
C HIS A 65 12.25 5.11 -10.97
N SER A 66 12.35 4.38 -9.86
CA SER A 66 12.42 4.93 -8.49
C SER A 66 11.22 5.79 -8.06
N ARG A 67 10.08 5.69 -8.76
CA ARG A 67 8.83 6.37 -8.38
C ARG A 67 7.92 5.41 -7.62
N LYS A 68 7.01 5.97 -6.83
CA LYS A 68 5.90 5.22 -6.21
C LYS A 68 4.56 5.82 -6.59
N HIS A 69 3.55 4.98 -6.73
CA HIS A 69 2.16 5.41 -6.70
C HIS A 69 1.65 5.28 -5.28
N GLN A 70 1.05 6.34 -4.77
CA GLN A 70 0.39 6.35 -3.47
C GLN A 70 -0.97 7.01 -3.61
N TRP A 71 -1.96 6.52 -2.88
CA TRP A 71 -3.31 7.08 -2.86
C TRP A 71 -3.88 7.05 -1.46
N CYS A 72 -4.62 8.11 -1.14
CA CYS A 72 -5.33 8.24 0.12
C CYS A 72 -6.52 7.29 0.11
N VAL A 73 -6.54 6.37 1.07
CA VAL A 73 -7.63 5.41 1.24
C VAL A 73 -8.82 6.06 1.94
N GLY A 74 -8.53 6.75 3.05
CA GLY A 74 -9.51 7.41 3.89
C GLY A 74 -8.92 7.79 5.25
N PRO A 75 -9.73 8.39 6.15
CA PRO A 75 -9.33 8.62 7.54
C PRO A 75 -9.10 7.29 8.28
N LYS A 76 -8.14 7.27 9.22
CA LYS A 76 -7.81 6.12 10.06
C LYS A 76 -9.07 5.63 10.78
N SER A 77 -9.37 4.35 10.59
CA SER A 77 -10.39 3.62 11.32
C SER A 77 -10.00 2.16 11.39
N ASP A 78 -10.48 1.44 12.40
CA ASP A 78 -10.16 0.02 12.60
C ASP A 78 -10.58 -0.82 11.38
N PHE A 79 -11.69 -0.45 10.75
CA PHE A 79 -12.13 -1.08 9.50
C PHE A 79 -11.11 -0.92 8.37
N LEU A 80 -10.59 0.29 8.10
CA LEU A 80 -9.59 0.44 7.03
C LEU A 80 -8.27 -0.25 7.36
N LEU A 81 -7.90 -0.29 8.65
CA LEU A 81 -6.71 -1.01 9.08
C LEU A 81 -6.88 -2.52 8.93
N SER A 82 -8.06 -3.06 9.21
CA SER A 82 -8.36 -4.48 9.01
C SER A 82 -8.43 -4.84 7.53
N LEU A 83 -9.02 -4.00 6.67
CA LEU A 83 -8.99 -4.25 5.22
C LEU A 83 -7.57 -4.30 4.64
N LEU A 84 -6.66 -3.53 5.22
CA LEU A 84 -5.28 -3.44 4.77
C LEU A 84 -4.32 -4.36 5.51
N SER A 85 -4.79 -5.16 6.49
CA SER A 85 -3.93 -6.09 7.24
C SER A 85 -3.26 -7.10 6.31
N ASP A 86 -3.99 -7.53 5.29
CA ASP A 86 -3.51 -8.50 4.29
C ASP A 86 -2.63 -7.87 3.21
N VAL A 87 -2.54 -6.52 3.16
CA VAL A 87 -1.59 -5.84 2.29
C VAL A 87 -0.19 -6.07 2.88
N LYS A 88 0.40 -7.19 2.47
CA LYS A 88 1.74 -7.63 2.88
C LYS A 88 2.72 -6.50 2.67
N ARG A 89 3.38 -6.04 3.73
CA ARG A 89 4.65 -5.34 3.60
C ARG A 89 5.60 -6.28 2.84
N GLN A 90 5.89 -5.96 1.58
CA GLN A 90 6.77 -6.80 0.76
C GLN A 90 8.18 -6.93 1.34
N VAL A 91 8.56 -6.05 2.26
CA VAL A 91 9.81 -6.12 3.00
C VAL A 91 9.63 -5.81 4.47
N THR A 92 10.32 -6.60 5.30
CA THR A 92 10.47 -6.34 6.74
C THR A 92 11.30 -5.09 6.99
N GLU A 93 11.28 -4.59 8.23
CA GLU A 93 12.12 -3.46 8.62
C GLU A 93 13.62 -3.80 8.54
N GLU A 94 13.98 -5.04 8.92
CA GLU A 94 15.34 -5.56 8.75
C GLU A 94 15.78 -5.59 7.28
N GLU A 95 14.91 -6.04 6.38
CA GLU A 95 15.18 -6.05 4.93
C GLU A 95 15.36 -4.63 4.39
N ARG A 96 14.56 -3.66 4.85
CA ARG A 96 14.75 -2.24 4.48
C ARG A 96 16.06 -1.68 5.00
N ASN A 97 16.40 -1.97 6.25
CA ASN A 97 17.64 -1.52 6.87
C ASN A 97 18.83 -2.11 6.14
N LEU A 98 18.78 -3.40 5.79
CA LEU A 98 19.82 -4.05 5.01
C LEU A 98 19.97 -3.41 3.62
N VAL A 99 18.87 -3.19 2.90
CA VAL A 99 18.90 -2.49 1.59
C VAL A 99 19.51 -1.09 1.73
N ALA A 100 19.14 -0.34 2.77
CA ALA A 100 19.69 0.99 3.02
C ALA A 100 21.20 0.94 3.32
N ARG A 101 21.66 0.01 4.17
CA ARG A 101 23.08 -0.17 4.51
C ARG A 101 23.91 -0.50 3.27
N VAL A 102 23.45 -1.45 2.45
CA VAL A 102 24.20 -1.93 1.28
C VAL A 102 24.15 -0.93 0.12
N PHE A 103 22.98 -0.45 -0.28
CA PHE A 103 22.83 0.31 -1.53
C PHE A 103 22.78 1.83 -1.36
N LEU A 104 22.42 2.34 -0.17
CA LEU A 104 22.36 3.79 0.08
C LEU A 104 23.58 4.29 0.84
N LYS A 105 24.04 3.53 1.85
CA LYS A 105 25.19 3.90 2.68
C LYS A 105 26.52 3.31 2.18
N GLY A 106 26.47 2.33 1.27
CA GLY A 106 27.67 1.69 0.73
C GLY A 106 28.48 0.93 1.77
N GLU A 107 27.83 0.43 2.84
CA GLU A 107 28.53 -0.36 3.86
C GLU A 107 29.11 -1.63 3.25
N LYS A 108 30.38 -1.92 3.55
CA LYS A 108 31.00 -3.19 3.17
C LYS A 108 30.42 -4.30 4.04
N VAL A 109 29.56 -5.11 3.43
CA VAL A 109 28.94 -6.30 4.03
C VAL A 109 29.40 -7.56 3.29
N GLY A 110 29.15 -8.74 3.88
CA GLY A 110 29.48 -10.01 3.23
C GLY A 110 28.64 -10.27 1.97
N GLU A 111 29.14 -11.10 1.05
CA GLU A 111 28.47 -11.44 -0.21
C GLU A 111 27.04 -11.99 -0.01
N ARG A 112 26.84 -12.78 1.06
CA ARG A 112 25.53 -13.31 1.45
C ARG A 112 24.55 -12.21 1.86
N GLU A 113 25.02 -11.15 2.50
CA GLU A 113 24.20 -10.00 2.86
C GLU A 113 23.86 -9.14 1.64
N VAL A 114 24.79 -8.98 0.69
CA VAL A 114 24.54 -8.32 -0.59
C VAL A 114 23.43 -9.05 -1.35
N GLU A 115 23.47 -10.38 -1.42
CA GLU A 115 22.47 -11.17 -2.14
C GLU A 115 21.09 -11.12 -1.44
N ARG A 116 21.06 -11.10 -0.10
CA ARG A 116 19.82 -10.84 0.66
C ARG A 116 19.29 -9.43 0.40
N ALA A 117 20.18 -8.43 0.34
CA ALA A 117 19.80 -7.05 0.03
C ALA A 117 19.23 -6.94 -1.39
N LYS A 118 19.81 -7.60 -2.39
CA LYS A 118 19.28 -7.64 -3.77
C LYS A 118 17.87 -8.25 -3.82
N ARG A 119 17.64 -9.37 -3.12
CA ARG A 119 16.30 -9.99 -3.03
C ARG A 119 15.29 -9.08 -2.34
N ALA A 120 15.67 -8.45 -1.23
CA ALA A 120 14.83 -7.46 -0.56
C ALA A 120 14.54 -6.25 -1.45
N LEU A 121 15.52 -5.77 -2.21
CA LEU A 121 15.34 -4.68 -3.16
C LEU A 121 14.40 -5.08 -4.31
N ALA A 122 14.51 -6.29 -4.84
CA ALA A 122 13.58 -6.80 -5.86
C ALA A 122 12.13 -6.83 -5.34
N LYS A 123 11.92 -7.32 -4.11
CA LYS A 123 10.62 -7.23 -3.44
C LYS A 123 10.14 -5.78 -3.32
N ILE A 124 10.99 -4.85 -2.91
CA ILE A 124 10.65 -3.41 -2.82
C ILE A 124 10.26 -2.83 -4.18
N LEU A 125 10.91 -3.25 -5.26
CA LEU A 125 10.67 -2.72 -6.60
C LEU A 125 9.52 -3.43 -7.33
N GLY A 126 9.03 -4.54 -6.77
CA GLY A 126 8.05 -5.40 -7.41
C GLY A 126 8.59 -6.07 -8.67
N LEU A 127 9.87 -6.47 -8.63
CA LEU A 127 10.60 -7.19 -9.67
C LEU A 127 10.72 -8.69 -9.34
#